data_AF-A0A853FYW9-F1
#
_entry.id   AF-A0A853FYW9-F1
#
_cell.length_a   1.000
_cell.length_b   1.000
_cell.length_c   1.000
_cell.angle_alpha   90.00
_cell.angle_beta   90.00
_cell.angle_gamma   90.00
#
_symmetry.space_group_name_H-M   'P 1'
#
loop_
_entity.id
_entity.type
_entity.pdbx_description
1 polymer ?
#
loop_
_entity_poly.entity_id
_entity_poly.type
_entity_poly.pdbx_seq_one_letter_code
_entity_poly.pdbx_strand_id
1 'polypeptide(L)'
;MKLSAKAVETAKPQEKEYMLPDGGKLYLRVQPRGSKSWLFLYYDVAGRRVKLTLGPYPTMSLAAARTVAEQHRLHLSLGQDPRQMKREARHEARRHALATLEVVGREWHAHTANIQEWSDSYGQKIIRQLELHVVIGHPIIPSWDH
;
A
#
# COMPACT_ATOMS: atom_id res chain seq x y z
N MET A 1 -25.17 -16.78 -0.83
CA MET A 1 -25.04 -17.91 0.12
C MET A 1 -23.87 -17.61 1.04
N LYS A 2 -23.99 -17.90 2.34
CA LYS A 2 -22.97 -17.61 3.36
C LYS A 2 -22.13 -18.86 3.61
N LEU A 3 -20.82 -18.74 3.74
CA LEU A 3 -19.94 -19.88 3.97
C LEU A 3 -20.03 -20.36 5.42
N SER A 4 -19.88 -21.68 5.59
CA SER A 4 -19.63 -22.30 6.89
C SER A 4 -18.13 -22.59 7.05
N ALA A 5 -17.66 -22.72 8.29
CA ALA A 5 -16.27 -23.10 8.55
C ALA A 5 -15.92 -24.44 7.87
N LYS A 6 -16.83 -25.41 7.92
CA LYS A 6 -16.70 -26.69 7.24
C LYS A 6 -16.54 -26.53 5.72
N ALA A 7 -17.36 -25.68 5.08
CA ALA A 7 -17.26 -25.44 3.65
C ALA A 7 -15.90 -24.83 3.24
N VAL A 8 -15.36 -23.93 4.06
CA VAL A 8 -14.03 -23.32 3.86
C VAL A 8 -12.92 -24.37 3.98
N GLU A 9 -13.01 -25.21 5.00
CA GLU A 9 -12.04 -26.28 5.25
C GLU A 9 -12.04 -27.31 4.12
N THR A 10 -13.22 -27.80 3.73
CA THR A 10 -13.38 -28.86 2.71
C THR A 10 -13.23 -28.37 1.27
N ALA A 11 -13.12 -27.06 1.03
CA ALA A 11 -12.92 -26.53 -0.31
C ALA A 11 -11.60 -27.06 -0.91
N LYS A 12 -11.70 -27.86 -1.97
CA LYS A 12 -10.54 -28.49 -2.62
C LYS A 12 -10.00 -27.62 -3.76
N PRO A 13 -8.69 -27.57 -3.98
CA PRO A 13 -8.14 -26.99 -5.21
C PRO A 13 -8.72 -27.64 -6.46
N GLN A 14 -8.82 -26.84 -7.53
CA GLN A 14 -9.25 -27.27 -8.87
C GLN A 14 -8.17 -26.88 -9.89
N GLU A 15 -8.33 -27.27 -11.15
CA GLU A 15 -7.38 -26.91 -12.22
C GLU A 15 -7.18 -25.40 -12.36
N LYS A 16 -8.23 -24.61 -12.11
CA LYS A 16 -8.23 -23.14 -12.18
C LYS A 16 -8.56 -22.54 -10.83
N GLU A 17 -8.08 -21.32 -10.59
CA GLU A 17 -8.49 -20.58 -9.39
C GLU A 17 -10.00 -20.33 -9.41
N TYR A 18 -10.63 -20.43 -8.25
CA TYR A 18 -12.04 -20.13 -8.09
C TYR A 18 -12.31 -19.38 -6.79
N MET A 19 -13.49 -18.76 -6.72
CA MET A 19 -13.91 -17.94 -5.59
C MET A 19 -15.24 -18.45 -5.05
N LEU A 20 -15.30 -18.66 -3.73
CA LEU A 20 -16.52 -19.01 -3.02
C LEU A 20 -17.06 -17.76 -2.31
N PRO A 21 -18.28 -17.30 -2.63
CA PRO A 21 -18.87 -16.12 -1.98
C PRO A 21 -19.30 -16.44 -0.54
N ASP A 22 -18.95 -15.56 0.41
CA ASP A 22 -19.55 -15.53 1.75
C ASP A 22 -20.70 -14.51 1.85
N GLY A 23 -20.71 -13.53 0.96
CA GLY A 23 -21.63 -12.38 1.00
C GLY A 23 -20.94 -11.12 1.51
N GLY A 24 -21.62 -9.97 1.37
CA GLY A 24 -21.06 -8.69 1.81
C GLY A 24 -19.70 -8.35 1.18
N LYS A 25 -19.52 -8.66 -0.11
CA LYS A 25 -18.25 -8.48 -0.85
C LYS A 25 -17.09 -9.40 -0.40
N LEU A 26 -17.30 -10.32 0.54
CA LEU A 26 -16.30 -11.27 1.01
C LEU A 26 -16.34 -12.58 0.22
N TYR A 27 -15.15 -13.07 -0.16
CA TYR A 27 -14.94 -14.31 -0.90
C TYR A 27 -13.76 -15.09 -0.33
N LEU A 28 -13.83 -16.41 -0.39
CA LEU A 28 -12.66 -17.28 -0.26
C LEU A 28 -12.11 -17.58 -1.65
N ARG A 29 -10.87 -17.18 -1.93
CA ARG A 29 -10.13 -17.63 -3.11
C ARG A 29 -9.42 -18.94 -2.80
N VAL A 30 -9.59 -19.92 -3.67
CA VAL A 30 -8.85 -21.19 -3.66
C VAL A 30 -7.98 -21.25 -4.91
N GLN A 31 -6.67 -21.37 -4.73
CA GLN A 31 -5.72 -21.50 -5.83
C GLN A 31 -5.55 -22.97 -6.23
N PRO A 32 -5.13 -23.27 -7.49
CA PRO A 32 -4.85 -24.65 -7.93
C PRO A 32 -3.81 -25.38 -7.07
N ARG A 33 -2.86 -24.63 -6.51
CA ARG A 33 -1.83 -25.17 -5.59
C ARG A 33 -2.35 -25.47 -4.17
N GLY A 34 -3.64 -25.28 -3.91
CA GLY A 34 -4.28 -25.56 -2.62
C GLY A 34 -4.25 -24.41 -1.60
N SER A 35 -3.51 -23.33 -1.88
CA SER A 35 -3.51 -22.17 -1.00
C SER A 35 -4.88 -21.47 -1.00
N LYS A 36 -5.27 -20.94 0.17
CA LYS A 36 -6.56 -20.28 0.38
C LYS A 36 -6.33 -18.88 0.93
N SER A 37 -7.11 -17.91 0.45
CA SER A 37 -7.01 -16.52 0.90
C SER A 37 -8.36 -15.82 0.87
N TRP A 38 -8.59 -14.93 1.81
CA TRP A 38 -9.78 -14.09 1.88
C TRP A 38 -9.62 -12.88 0.97
N LEU A 39 -10.63 -12.63 0.15
CA LEU A 39 -10.72 -11.49 -0.73
C LEU A 39 -11.95 -10.64 -0.42
N PHE A 40 -11.77 -9.33 -0.48
CA PHE A 40 -12.83 -8.34 -0.46
C PHE A 40 -12.94 -7.69 -1.85
N LEU A 41 -14.07 -7.88 -2.53
CA LEU A 41 -14.32 -7.42 -3.89
C LEU A 41 -15.26 -6.21 -3.89
N TYR A 42 -14.76 -5.05 -4.30
CA TYR A 42 -15.54 -3.81 -4.32
C TYR A 42 -15.28 -3.01 -5.60
N TYR A 43 -16.02 -1.92 -5.78
CA TYR A 43 -15.77 -0.95 -6.85
C TYR A 43 -15.12 0.27 -6.21
N ASP A 44 -14.01 0.74 -6.79
CA ASP A 44 -13.41 2.00 -6.38
C ASP A 44 -14.29 3.19 -6.77
N VAL A 45 -13.88 4.38 -6.34
CA VAL A 45 -14.57 5.65 -6.68
C VAL A 45 -14.65 5.91 -8.19
N ALA A 46 -13.80 5.28 -9.00
CA ALA A 46 -13.80 5.38 -10.46
C ALA A 46 -14.64 4.27 -11.12
N GLY A 47 -15.40 3.48 -10.35
CA GLY A 47 -16.24 2.41 -10.85
C GLY A 47 -15.47 1.17 -11.32
N ARG A 48 -14.18 1.05 -11.00
CA ARG A 48 -13.35 -0.11 -11.38
C ARG A 48 -13.44 -1.19 -10.31
N ARG A 49 -13.54 -2.44 -10.76
CA ARG A 49 -13.59 -3.59 -9.85
C ARG A 49 -12.21 -3.83 -9.22
N VAL A 50 -12.16 -3.82 -7.89
CA VAL A 50 -10.96 -4.06 -7.09
C VAL A 50 -11.07 -5.39 -6.36
N LYS A 51 -9.96 -6.15 -6.34
CA LYS A 51 -9.77 -7.34 -5.51
C LYS A 51 -8.77 -7.01 -4.40
N LEU A 52 -9.22 -6.90 -3.15
CA LEU A 52 -8.37 -6.66 -2.00
C LEU A 52 -8.15 -7.97 -1.24
N THR A 53 -6.90 -8.43 -1.13
CA THR A 53 -6.57 -9.59 -0.30
C THR A 53 -6.53 -9.18 1.17
N LEU A 54 -7.34 -9.83 2.01
CA LEU A 54 -7.41 -9.57 3.45
C LEU A 54 -6.38 -10.39 4.23
N GLY A 55 -6.19 -11.65 3.84
CA GLY A 55 -5.23 -12.54 4.50
C GLY A 55 -5.34 -14.00 4.06
N PRO A 56 -4.33 -14.82 4.36
CA PRO A 56 -4.35 -16.26 4.07
C PRO A 56 -5.22 -17.03 5.07
N TYR A 57 -5.85 -18.11 4.62
CA TYR A 57 -6.41 -19.14 5.50
C TYR A 57 -5.37 -20.26 5.67
N PRO A 58 -5.19 -20.85 6.87
CA PRO A 58 -6.02 -20.71 8.07
C PRO A 58 -5.62 -19.57 9.02
N THR A 59 -4.52 -18.86 8.78
CA THR A 59 -4.03 -17.77 9.66
C THR A 59 -5.11 -16.74 9.98
N MET A 60 -5.90 -16.35 8.97
CA MET A 60 -7.13 -15.59 9.15
C MET A 60 -8.33 -16.53 9.07
N SER A 61 -9.08 -16.62 10.17
CA SER A 61 -10.32 -17.40 10.24
C SER A 61 -11.45 -16.72 9.45
N LEU A 62 -12.52 -17.49 9.15
CA LEU A 62 -13.72 -16.93 8.51
C LEU A 62 -14.36 -15.82 9.35
N ALA A 63 -14.35 -15.97 10.69
CA ALA A 63 -14.89 -14.95 11.60
C ALA A 63 -14.06 -13.65 11.51
N ALA A 64 -12.73 -13.75 11.59
CA ALA A 64 -11.84 -12.60 11.45
C ALA A 64 -12.00 -11.92 10.08
N ALA A 65 -12.11 -12.70 9.00
CA ALA A 65 -12.32 -12.18 7.66
C ALA A 65 -13.66 -11.40 7.53
N ARG A 66 -14.73 -11.86 8.20
CA ARG A 66 -16.02 -11.15 8.25
C ARG A 66 -15.93 -9.81 8.97
N THR A 67 -15.23 -9.76 10.11
CA THR A 67 -15.00 -8.52 10.86
C THR A 67 -14.26 -7.50 10.01
N VAL A 68 -13.18 -7.91 9.35
CA VAL A 68 -12.39 -7.02 8.47
C VAL A 68 -13.21 -6.59 7.25
N ALA A 69 -14.01 -7.49 6.67
CA ALA A 69 -14.90 -7.12 5.57
C ALA A 69 -15.97 -6.10 5.99
N GLU A 70 -16.50 -6.19 7.21
CA GLU A 70 -17.44 -5.19 7.75
C GLU A 70 -16.77 -3.82 7.91
N GLN A 71 -15.55 -3.79 8.47
CA GLN A 71 -14.76 -2.56 8.56
C GLN A 71 -14.55 -1.93 7.18
N HIS A 72 -14.20 -2.72 6.16
CA HIS A 72 -14.06 -2.19 4.80
C HIS A 72 -15.39 -1.70 4.21
N ARG A 73 -16.52 -2.36 4.48
CA ARG A 73 -17.84 -1.86 4.06
C ARG A 73 -18.16 -0.51 4.70
N LEU A 74 -17.87 -0.35 5.99
CA LEU A 74 -18.05 0.91 6.70
C LEU A 74 -17.21 2.02 6.07
N HIS A 75 -15.91 1.79 5.83
CA HIS A 75 -15.06 2.77 5.15
C HIS A 75 -15.61 3.15 3.76
N LEU A 76 -16.05 2.17 2.97
CA LEU A 76 -16.66 2.44 1.67
C LEU A 76 -17.96 3.25 1.77
N SER A 77 -18.81 3.01 2.78
CA SER A 77 -20.01 3.83 3.00
C SER A 77 -19.70 5.27 3.39
N LEU A 78 -18.51 5.51 3.94
CA LEU A 78 -17.99 6.85 4.24
C LEU A 78 -17.23 7.46 3.06
N GLY A 79 -17.21 6.81 1.89
CA GLY A 79 -16.46 7.27 0.71
C GLY A 79 -14.93 7.09 0.84
N GLN A 80 -14.46 6.37 1.85
CA GLN A 80 -13.04 6.14 2.11
C GLN A 80 -12.59 4.84 1.44
N ASP A 81 -11.78 4.93 0.38
CA ASP A 81 -11.18 3.76 -0.26
C ASP A 81 -9.96 3.27 0.54
N PRO A 82 -9.94 2.02 1.07
CA PRO A 82 -8.82 1.49 1.84
C PRO A 82 -7.47 1.50 1.09
N ARG A 83 -7.49 1.39 -0.26
CA ARG A 83 -6.26 1.49 -1.07
C ARG A 83 -5.74 2.92 -1.11
N GLN A 84 -6.65 3.89 -1.14
CA GLN A 84 -6.30 5.29 -1.09
C GLN A 84 -5.68 5.64 0.26
N MET A 85 -6.27 5.20 1.37
CA MET A 85 -5.72 5.41 2.72
C MET A 85 -4.29 4.85 2.86
N LYS A 86 -4.05 3.61 2.39
CA LYS A 86 -2.71 3.00 2.45
C LYS A 86 -1.70 3.73 1.57
N ARG A 87 -2.14 4.25 0.41
CA ARG A 87 -1.30 5.04 -0.49
C ARG A 87 -0.96 6.39 0.14
N GLU A 88 -1.95 7.08 0.69
CA GLU A 88 -1.79 8.37 1.37
C GLU A 88 -0.87 8.25 2.58
N ALA A 89 -1.04 7.24 3.44
CA ALA A 89 -0.14 7.00 4.56
C ALA A 89 1.31 6.77 4.12
N ARG A 90 1.54 6.08 3.00
CA ARG A 90 2.89 5.91 2.42
C ARG A 90 3.45 7.23 1.87
N HIS A 91 2.63 8.03 1.19
CA HIS A 91 3.05 9.35 0.72
C HIS A 91 3.38 10.27 1.88
N GLU A 92 2.55 10.27 2.93
CA GLU A 92 2.77 11.02 4.17
C GLU A 92 4.09 10.63 4.84
N ALA A 93 4.31 9.33 5.05
CA ALA A 93 5.57 8.83 5.62
C ALA A 93 6.79 9.22 4.77
N ARG A 94 6.67 9.18 3.43
CA ARG A 94 7.72 9.63 2.53
C ARG A 94 7.97 11.13 2.63
N ARG A 95 6.92 11.95 2.69
CA ARG A 95 7.05 13.41 2.89
C ARG A 95 7.76 13.72 4.20
N HIS A 96 7.36 13.06 5.28
CA HIS A 96 8.03 13.20 6.57
C HIS A 96 9.51 12.84 6.49
N ALA A 97 9.85 11.70 5.89
CA ALA A 97 11.25 11.28 5.74
C ALA A 97 12.09 12.28 4.92
N LEU A 98 11.53 12.84 3.83
CA LEU A 98 12.19 13.86 3.02
C LEU A 98 12.38 15.17 3.78
N ALA A 99 11.39 15.61 4.55
CA ALA A 99 11.50 16.81 5.39
C ALA A 99 12.59 16.64 6.46
N THR A 100 12.68 15.47 7.10
CA THR A 100 13.76 15.17 8.06
C THR A 100 15.13 15.18 7.37
N LEU A 101 15.24 14.58 6.18
CA LEU A 101 16.49 14.56 5.42
C LEU A 101 16.94 15.97 5.00
N GLU A 102 16.00 16.85 4.64
CA GLU A 102 16.33 18.23 4.32
C GLU A 102 16.95 18.94 5.53
N VAL A 103 16.33 18.84 6.70
CA VAL A 103 16.83 19.47 7.94
C VAL A 103 18.24 18.96 8.25
N VAL A 104 18.41 17.64 8.34
CA VAL A 104 19.71 17.02 8.66
C VAL A 104 20.76 17.34 7.59
N GLY A 105 20.38 17.36 6.32
CA GLY A 105 21.27 17.68 5.21
C GLY A 105 21.78 19.12 5.25
N ARG A 106 20.93 20.08 5.62
CA ARG A 106 21.31 21.48 5.80
C ARG A 106 22.20 21.68 7.03
N GLU A 107 21.88 21.02 8.15
CA GLU A 107 22.70 21.06 9.36
C GLU A 107 24.11 20.50 9.10
N TRP A 108 24.20 19.36 8.42
CA TRP A 108 25.48 18.77 8.03
C TRP A 108 26.26 19.67 7.08
N HIS A 109 25.62 20.25 6.06
CA HIS A 109 26.28 21.19 5.14
C HIS A 109 26.82 22.44 5.86
N ALA A 110 26.05 23.01 6.79
CA ALA A 110 26.51 24.13 7.60
C ALA A 110 27.71 23.75 8.49
N HIS A 111 27.69 22.55 9.05
CA HIS A 111 28.82 22.02 9.82
C HIS A 111 30.09 21.87 8.98
N THR A 112 30.00 21.23 7.80
CA THR A 112 31.15 21.01 6.91
C THR A 112 31.72 22.30 6.34
N ALA A 113 30.86 23.31 6.09
CA ALA A 113 31.29 24.65 5.72
C ALA A 113 32.05 25.36 6.86
N ASN A 114 31.60 25.21 8.12
CA ASN A 114 32.26 25.79 9.29
C ASN A 114 33.66 25.22 9.51
N ILE A 115 33.83 23.90 9.43
CA ILE A 115 35.13 23.25 9.59
C ILE A 115 36.03 23.36 8.33
N GLN A 116 35.56 24.06 7.28
CA GLN A 116 36.24 24.21 5.99
C GLN A 116 36.69 22.87 5.39
N GLU A 117 35.84 21.84 5.51
CA GLU A 117 36.18 20.51 5.01
C GLU A 117 36.40 20.51 3.49
N TRP A 118 35.65 21.35 2.77
CA TRP A 118 35.72 21.51 1.33
C TRP A 118 35.81 22.98 0.91
N SER A 119 36.17 23.22 -0.35
CA SER A 119 36.09 24.55 -0.95
C SER A 119 34.63 25.02 -1.09
N ASP A 120 34.42 26.33 -1.01
CA ASP A 120 33.09 26.95 -1.13
C ASP A 120 32.34 26.50 -2.39
N SER A 121 33.05 26.42 -3.52
CA SER A 121 32.48 25.98 -4.79
C SER A 121 31.93 24.55 -4.75
N TYR A 122 32.62 23.65 -4.04
CA TYR A 122 32.20 22.26 -3.89
C TYR A 122 31.05 22.14 -2.88
N GLY A 123 31.12 22.88 -1.77
CA GLY A 123 30.02 22.99 -0.82
C GLY A 123 28.72 23.50 -1.48
N GLN A 124 28.81 24.53 -2.33
CA GLN A 124 27.67 25.05 -3.09
C GLN A 124 27.10 24.03 -4.08
N LYS A 125 27.95 23.20 -4.68
CA LYS A 125 27.50 22.10 -5.54
C LYS A 125 26.70 21.05 -4.75
N ILE A 126 27.17 20.69 -3.55
CA ILE A 126 26.53 19.68 -2.70
C ILE A 126 25.15 20.15 -2.22
N ILE A 127 25.02 21.38 -1.72
CA ILE A 127 23.71 21.88 -1.25
C ILE A 127 22.70 21.96 -2.39
N ARG A 128 23.13 22.35 -3.60
CA ARG A 128 22.26 22.39 -4.78
C ARG A 128 21.77 20.99 -5.20
N GLN A 129 22.60 19.96 -5.02
CA GLN A 129 22.18 18.56 -5.26
C GLN A 129 21.16 18.10 -4.21
N LEU A 130 21.36 18.45 -2.94
CA LEU A 130 20.38 18.16 -1.89
C LEU A 130 19.04 18.82 -2.18
N GLU A 131 19.03 20.09 -2.60
CA GLU A 131 17.80 20.81 -2.95
C GLU A 131 17.07 20.18 -4.15
N LEU A 132 17.80 19.83 -5.21
CA LEU A 132 17.21 19.20 -6.39
C LEU A 132 16.55 17.84 -6.09
N HIS A 133 17.15 17.04 -5.22
CA HIS A 133 16.72 15.65 -4.99
C HIS A 133 15.86 15.45 -3.75
N VAL A 134 15.94 16.34 -2.76
CA VAL A 134 15.19 16.27 -1.50
C VAL A 134 14.01 17.24 -1.50
N VAL A 135 14.20 18.47 -2.00
CA VAL A 135 13.17 19.54 -2.01
C VAL A 135 12.30 19.47 -3.27
N ILE A 136 12.89 19.17 -4.43
CA ILE A 136 12.19 19.16 -5.75
C ILE A 136 11.79 17.74 -6.20
N GLY A 137 12.14 16.69 -5.45
CA GLY A 137 11.96 15.27 -5.78
C GLY A 137 10.52 14.73 -5.86
N HIS A 138 9.55 15.47 -6.42
CA HIS A 138 8.38 14.90 -7.09
C HIS A 138 8.69 14.75 -8.58
N PRO A 139 9.21 13.61 -9.06
CA PRO A 139 9.11 13.31 -10.47
C PRO A 139 7.61 13.12 -10.77
N ILE A 140 7.03 14.08 -11.49
CA ILE A 140 6.01 13.77 -12.49
C ILE A 140 6.68 12.73 -13.37
N ILE A 141 6.31 11.45 -13.24
CA ILE A 141 6.84 10.39 -14.11
C ILE A 141 6.32 10.72 -15.51
N PRO A 142 7.16 11.12 -16.48
CA PRO A 142 6.72 11.12 -17.86
C PRO A 142 6.67 9.64 -18.26
N SER A 143 5.49 9.16 -18.63
CA SER A 143 5.32 7.88 -19.30
C SER A 143 6.09 7.94 -20.62
N TRP A 144 7.29 7.36 -20.66
CA TRP A 144 7.98 7.10 -21.91
C TRP A 144 7.45 5.79 -22.48
N ASP A 145 6.34 5.87 -23.20
CA ASP A 145 5.95 4.87 -24.19
C ASP A 145 6.46 5.36 -25.55
N HIS A 146 7.46 4.66 -26.12
CA HIS A 146 7.69 4.51 -27.56
C HIS A 146 8.44 3.20 -27.81
#